data_AF-A0A932X7G2-F1
#
_entry.id   AF-A0A932X7G2-F1
#
_cell.length_a   1.000
_cell.length_b   1.000
_cell.length_c   1.000
_cell.angle_alpha   90.00
_cell.angle_beta   90.00
_cell.angle_gamma   90.00
#
_symmetry.space_group_name_H-M   'P 1'
#
loop_
_entity.id
_entity.type
_entity.pdbx_description
1 polymer ?
#
loop_
_entity_poly.entity_id
_entity_poly.type
_entity_poly.pdbx_seq_one_letter_code
_entity_poly.pdbx_strand_id
1 'polypeptide(L)'
;MLYSRLRRHEERKQRQRLMLALGGMLTLIVFLFVFGLKILVGFSLLVDRIRGNVPQQSQNQELILPPILDPLPEATNSASIAITGKGDPGVKVVLYIDEEESTTLPVKDDGTFSFTKKLPEGNHTVSAKAKNDKDSLSDLSNVVRINIMRTKPELTVTSPQEGARIVGESNTVTVKGKTSPDNAVTVNDRLAVVSNDGSFSYSYSLSEGENTIRIVATDPAGNQESAERRATYSK
;
A
#
# COMPACT_ATOMS: atom_id res chain seq x y z
N MET A 1 40.46 -28.81 -90.33
CA MET A 1 39.40 -28.06 -89.61
C MET A 1 39.31 -28.45 -88.12
N LEU A 2 40.41 -28.34 -87.34
CA LEU A 2 40.43 -28.78 -85.92
C LEU A 2 40.51 -27.64 -84.88
N TYR A 3 40.91 -26.43 -85.30
CA TYR A 3 41.09 -25.27 -84.41
C TYR A 3 39.78 -24.60 -83.92
N SER A 4 38.63 -24.90 -84.53
CA SER A 4 37.36 -24.20 -84.28
C SER A 4 36.58 -24.74 -83.07
N ARG A 5 36.83 -26.00 -82.67
CA ARG A 5 36.09 -26.66 -81.57
C ARG A 5 36.75 -26.44 -80.20
N LEU A 6 38.08 -26.44 -80.14
CA LEU A 6 38.85 -26.21 -78.91
C LEU A 6 38.63 -24.78 -78.38
N ARG A 7 38.72 -23.77 -79.26
CA ARG A 7 38.54 -22.36 -78.93
C ARG A 7 37.13 -22.03 -78.42
N ARG A 8 36.07 -22.63 -79.00
CA ARG A 8 34.69 -22.48 -78.47
C ARG A 8 34.54 -23.10 -77.08
N HIS A 9 35.29 -24.15 -76.78
CA HIS A 9 35.26 -24.80 -75.48
C HIS A 9 36.02 -24.00 -74.42
N GLU A 10 37.15 -23.37 -74.80
CA GLU A 10 37.90 -22.44 -73.95
C GLU A 10 37.14 -21.14 -73.72
N GLU A 11 36.53 -20.55 -74.76
CA GLU A 11 35.70 -19.35 -74.64
C GLU A 11 34.47 -19.59 -73.76
N ARG A 12 33.85 -20.77 -73.84
CA ARG A 12 32.76 -21.14 -72.92
C ARG A 12 33.24 -21.27 -71.47
N LYS A 13 34.40 -21.90 -71.23
CA LYS A 13 34.99 -21.99 -69.89
C LYS A 13 35.38 -20.62 -69.33
N GLN A 14 35.94 -19.75 -70.15
CA GLN A 14 36.32 -18.40 -69.75
C GLN A 14 35.09 -17.52 -69.48
N ARG A 15 34.06 -17.58 -70.33
CA ARG A 15 32.79 -16.88 -70.08
C ARG A 15 32.10 -17.40 -68.82
N GLN A 16 32.11 -18.70 -68.58
CA GLN A 16 31.55 -19.29 -67.36
C GLN A 16 32.31 -18.82 -66.10
N ARG A 17 33.64 -18.79 -66.14
CA ARG A 17 34.46 -18.24 -65.04
C ARG A 17 34.20 -16.74 -64.81
N LEU A 18 34.07 -15.96 -65.88
CA LEU A 18 33.76 -14.53 -65.81
C LEU A 18 32.35 -14.29 -65.21
N MET A 19 31.36 -15.06 -65.63
CA MET A 19 30.00 -14.98 -65.09
C MET A 19 29.95 -15.38 -63.60
N LEU A 20 30.70 -16.41 -63.20
CA LEU A 20 30.84 -16.79 -61.79
C LEU A 20 31.54 -15.70 -60.97
N ALA A 21 32.60 -15.08 -61.50
CA ALA A 21 33.31 -13.99 -60.84
C ALA A 21 32.42 -12.75 -60.66
N LEU A 22 31.68 -12.36 -61.71
CA LEU A 22 30.74 -11.24 -61.67
C LEU A 22 29.57 -11.53 -60.71
N GLY A 23 29.04 -12.75 -60.71
CA GLY A 23 28.02 -13.18 -59.77
C GLY A 23 28.51 -13.10 -58.32
N GLY A 24 29.71 -13.62 -58.04
CA GLY A 24 30.35 -13.53 -56.73
C GLY A 24 30.55 -12.09 -56.27
N MET A 25 31.04 -11.22 -57.15
CA MET A 25 31.22 -9.80 -56.84
C MET A 25 29.89 -9.10 -56.54
N LEU A 26 28.84 -9.37 -57.33
CA LEU A 26 27.51 -8.84 -57.09
C LEU A 26 26.96 -9.29 -55.72
N THR A 27 27.13 -10.57 -55.38
CA THR A 27 26.70 -11.09 -54.06
C THR A 27 27.43 -10.42 -52.90
N LEU A 28 28.73 -10.13 -53.06
CA LEU A 28 29.51 -9.44 -52.04
C LEU A 28 29.09 -7.97 -51.88
N ILE A 29 28.78 -7.29 -52.97
CA ILE A 29 28.26 -5.91 -52.95
C ILE A 29 26.90 -5.87 -52.26
N VAL A 30 25.98 -6.78 -52.60
CA VAL A 30 24.66 -6.87 -51.95
C VAL A 30 24.83 -7.19 -50.46
N PHE A 31 25.74 -8.10 -50.10
CA PHE A 31 26.05 -8.40 -48.72
C PHE A 31 26.58 -7.18 -47.96
N LEU A 32 27.52 -6.42 -48.54
CA LEU A 32 28.02 -5.18 -47.95
C LEU A 32 26.94 -4.11 -47.82
N PHE A 33 25.99 -4.04 -48.76
CA PHE A 33 24.91 -3.07 -48.69
C PHE A 33 23.88 -3.43 -47.60
N VAL A 34 23.52 -4.71 -47.48
CA VAL A 34 22.53 -5.21 -46.51
C VAL A 34 23.10 -5.31 -45.09
N PHE A 35 24.34 -5.78 -44.97
CA PHE A 35 24.97 -6.09 -43.69
C PHE A 35 26.12 -5.15 -43.32
N GLY A 36 26.78 -4.51 -44.28
CA GLY A 36 27.95 -3.67 -44.03
C GLY A 36 27.65 -2.47 -43.13
N LEU A 37 26.50 -1.81 -43.32
CA LEU A 37 26.04 -0.74 -42.42
C LEU A 37 25.85 -1.23 -40.98
N LYS A 38 25.24 -2.41 -40.79
CA LYS A 38 25.06 -3.02 -39.47
C LYS A 38 26.39 -3.39 -38.82
N ILE A 39 27.33 -3.93 -39.60
CA ILE A 39 28.68 -4.28 -39.13
C ILE A 39 29.46 -3.01 -38.75
N LEU A 40 29.35 -1.93 -39.54
CA LEU A 40 30.01 -0.65 -39.28
C LEU A 40 29.50 -0.01 -37.97
N VAL A 41 28.17 0.01 -37.77
CA VAL A 41 27.56 0.54 -36.52
C VAL A 41 27.96 -0.31 -35.32
N GLY A 42 27.92 -1.64 -35.44
CA GLY A 42 28.36 -2.55 -34.37
C GLY A 42 29.84 -2.37 -34.02
N PHE A 43 30.69 -2.18 -35.03
CA PHE A 43 32.11 -1.91 -34.83
C PHE A 43 32.35 -0.53 -34.22
N SER A 44 31.57 0.50 -34.59
CA SER A 44 31.63 1.82 -33.94
C SER A 44 31.34 1.73 -32.44
N LEU A 45 30.28 1.02 -32.05
CA LEU A 45 29.93 0.81 -30.64
C LEU A 45 30.98 -0.02 -29.88
N LEU A 46 31.62 -0.98 -30.56
CA LEU A 46 32.71 -1.76 -29.97
C LEU A 46 33.96 -0.89 -29.74
N VAL A 47 34.34 -0.06 -30.72
CA VAL A 47 35.47 0.87 -30.61
C VAL A 47 35.21 1.91 -29.51
N ASP A 48 33.98 2.43 -29.43
CA ASP A 48 33.54 3.34 -28.35
C ASP A 48 33.64 2.67 -26.98
N ARG A 49 33.24 1.39 -26.86
CA ARG A 49 33.37 0.59 -25.63
C ARG A 49 34.82 0.33 -25.24
N ILE A 50 35.71 0.10 -26.21
CA ILE A 50 37.16 -0.10 -25.99
C ILE A 50 37.84 1.22 -25.60
N ARG A 51 37.37 2.35 -26.13
CA ARG A 51 37.87 3.70 -25.80
C ARG A 51 37.31 4.26 -24.48
N GLY A 52 36.37 3.56 -23.83
CA GLY A 52 35.72 4.00 -22.59
C GLY A 52 34.63 5.06 -22.78
N ASN A 53 34.33 5.45 -24.02
CA ASN A 53 33.24 6.36 -24.34
C ASN A 53 31.95 5.56 -24.55
N VAL A 54 31.37 5.04 -23.49
CA VAL A 54 29.95 4.69 -23.53
C VAL A 54 29.20 6.02 -23.53
N PRO A 55 28.40 6.36 -24.57
CA PRO A 55 27.41 7.42 -24.41
C PRO A 55 26.48 6.97 -23.30
N GLN A 56 26.72 7.48 -22.09
CA GLN A 56 25.71 7.47 -21.05
C GLN A 56 24.58 8.33 -21.60
N GLN A 57 23.57 7.68 -22.20
CA GLN A 57 22.24 8.26 -22.18
C GLN A 57 21.84 8.31 -20.71
N SER A 58 22.23 9.40 -20.04
CA SER A 58 21.56 9.86 -18.85
C SER A 58 20.12 10.09 -19.28
N GLN A 59 19.27 9.06 -19.13
CA GLN A 59 17.84 9.33 -19.01
C GLN A 59 17.75 10.22 -17.78
N ASN A 60 17.67 11.53 -18.02
CA ASN A 60 17.29 12.50 -17.03
C ASN A 60 15.81 12.20 -16.73
N GLN A 61 15.56 11.08 -16.03
CA GLN A 61 14.24 10.76 -15.51
C GLN A 61 13.95 11.90 -14.54
N GLU A 62 12.96 12.70 -14.91
CA GLU A 62 12.45 13.78 -14.09
C GLU A 62 12.08 13.17 -12.74
N LEU A 63 12.89 13.46 -11.72
CA LEU A 63 12.75 12.83 -10.42
C LEU A 63 11.47 13.36 -9.79
N ILE A 64 10.48 12.49 -9.59
CA ILE A 64 9.22 12.85 -8.92
C ILE A 64 9.29 12.34 -7.49
N LEU A 65 9.10 13.23 -6.52
CA LEU A 65 9.13 12.84 -5.12
C LEU A 65 7.86 12.07 -4.75
N PRO A 66 7.96 11.03 -3.89
CA PRO A 66 6.79 10.37 -3.36
C PRO A 66 5.96 11.34 -2.50
N PRO A 67 4.62 11.25 -2.54
CA PRO A 67 3.78 12.00 -1.63
C PRO A 67 3.97 11.49 -0.19
N ILE A 68 3.64 12.31 0.79
CA ILE A 68 3.64 11.96 2.20
C ILE A 68 2.19 11.94 2.67
N LEU A 69 1.74 10.80 3.22
CA LEU A 69 0.42 10.67 3.83
C LEU A 69 0.47 11.13 5.29
N ASP A 70 -0.53 11.91 5.69
CA ASP A 70 -0.76 12.25 7.08
C ASP A 70 -1.18 11.00 7.88
N PRO A 71 -0.90 10.94 9.19
CA PRO A 71 -1.29 9.81 10.02
C PRO A 71 -2.82 9.67 10.06
N LEU A 72 -3.28 8.42 10.00
CA LEU A 72 -4.68 8.05 10.22
C LEU A 72 -4.87 7.58 11.68
N PRO A 73 -6.09 7.67 12.23
CA PRO A 73 -6.40 6.98 13.48
C PRO A 73 -6.19 5.48 13.31
N GLU A 74 -5.75 4.81 14.37
CA GLU A 74 -5.52 3.36 14.35
C GLU A 74 -6.82 2.59 14.05
N ALA A 75 -7.95 3.07 14.57
CA ALA A 75 -9.26 2.53 14.28
C ALA A 75 -10.33 3.63 14.15
N THR A 76 -11.39 3.35 13.41
CA THR A 76 -12.55 4.25 13.31
C THR A 76 -13.83 3.48 13.00
N ASN A 77 -14.96 4.00 13.50
CA ASN A 77 -16.29 3.55 13.14
C ASN A 77 -16.97 4.44 12.09
N SER A 78 -16.25 5.43 11.56
CA SER A 78 -16.79 6.36 10.57
C SER A 78 -17.20 5.67 9.28
N ALA A 79 -18.27 6.16 8.65
CA ALA A 79 -18.73 5.68 7.35
C ALA A 79 -17.76 6.05 6.21
N SER A 80 -16.92 7.06 6.43
CA SER A 80 -15.90 7.51 5.47
C SER A 80 -14.65 8.03 6.18
N ILE A 81 -13.51 7.80 5.55
CA ILE A 81 -12.21 8.29 6.00
C ILE A 81 -11.69 9.37 5.05
N ALA A 82 -11.06 10.40 5.61
CA ALA A 82 -10.30 11.39 4.86
C ALA A 82 -8.84 10.98 4.86
N ILE A 83 -8.31 10.65 3.69
CA ILE A 83 -6.90 10.34 3.49
C ILE A 83 -6.24 11.61 2.95
N THR A 84 -5.41 12.22 3.78
CA THR A 84 -4.79 13.53 3.53
C THR A 84 -3.28 13.40 3.47
N GLY A 85 -2.63 14.43 2.91
CA GLY A 85 -1.18 14.44 2.82
C GLY A 85 -0.65 15.59 1.98
N LYS A 86 0.66 15.53 1.72
CA LYS A 86 1.42 16.51 0.94
C LYS A 86 2.10 15.89 -0.26
N GLY A 87 2.15 16.63 -1.35
CA GLY A 87 2.87 16.27 -2.57
C GLY A 87 3.29 17.51 -3.35
N ASP A 88 4.05 17.30 -4.42
CA ASP A 88 4.48 18.40 -5.29
C ASP A 88 3.30 18.94 -6.11
N PRO A 89 3.06 20.27 -6.15
CA PRO A 89 2.03 20.85 -7.01
C PRO A 89 2.23 20.48 -8.49
N GLY A 90 1.13 20.29 -9.21
CA GLY A 90 1.17 19.94 -10.64
C GLY A 90 1.36 18.45 -10.94
N VAL A 91 1.54 17.59 -9.94
CA VAL A 91 1.46 16.12 -10.11
C VAL A 91 0.11 15.60 -9.64
N LYS A 92 -0.21 14.36 -10.03
CA LYS A 92 -1.36 13.61 -9.52
C LYS A 92 -0.92 12.60 -8.47
N VAL A 93 -1.71 12.39 -7.45
CA VAL A 93 -1.53 11.33 -6.46
C VAL A 93 -2.39 10.15 -6.85
N VAL A 94 -1.76 8.99 -7.03
CA VAL A 94 -2.39 7.69 -7.24
C VAL A 94 -2.47 7.00 -5.88
N LEU A 95 -3.68 6.83 -5.36
CA LEU A 95 -3.94 6.20 -4.08
C LEU A 95 -4.04 4.68 -4.23
N TYR A 96 -3.34 3.94 -3.37
CA TYR A 96 -3.42 2.50 -3.25
C TYR A 96 -4.06 2.12 -1.91
N ILE A 97 -5.02 1.20 -1.95
CA ILE A 97 -5.67 0.63 -0.77
C ILE A 97 -5.49 -0.89 -0.86
N ASP A 98 -4.89 -1.49 0.16
CA ASP A 98 -4.55 -2.92 0.17
C ASP A 98 -3.75 -3.35 -1.06
N GLU A 99 -2.76 -2.52 -1.42
CA GLU A 99 -1.87 -2.66 -2.58
C GLU A 99 -2.57 -2.54 -3.96
N GLU A 100 -3.88 -2.35 -4.00
CA GLU A 100 -4.66 -2.14 -5.22
C GLU A 100 -4.85 -0.64 -5.52
N GLU A 101 -4.69 -0.26 -6.79
CA GLU A 101 -4.92 1.11 -7.23
C GLU A 101 -6.41 1.48 -7.06
N SER A 102 -6.68 2.56 -6.33
CA SER A 102 -8.04 2.96 -5.96
C SER A 102 -8.52 4.18 -6.75
N THR A 103 -7.85 5.33 -6.61
CA THR A 103 -8.27 6.59 -7.26
C THR A 103 -7.09 7.52 -7.41
N THR A 104 -7.14 8.35 -8.45
CA THR A 104 -6.13 9.37 -8.72
C THR A 104 -6.72 10.77 -8.58
N LEU A 105 -6.03 11.70 -7.91
CA LEU A 105 -6.42 13.11 -7.79
C LEU A 105 -5.22 14.04 -7.97
N PRO A 106 -5.40 15.26 -8.51
CA PRO A 106 -4.33 16.25 -8.56
C PRO A 106 -3.95 16.75 -7.16
N VAL A 107 -2.67 17.04 -6.96
CA VAL A 107 -2.20 17.85 -5.83
C VAL A 107 -2.62 19.30 -6.06
N LYS A 108 -3.16 19.95 -5.03
CA LYS A 108 -3.53 21.37 -5.09
C LYS A 108 -2.30 22.27 -5.14
N ASP A 109 -2.48 23.53 -5.51
CA ASP A 109 -1.41 24.52 -5.59
C ASP A 109 -0.70 24.77 -4.24
N ASP A 110 -1.40 24.53 -3.12
CA ASP A 110 -0.84 24.61 -1.77
C ASP A 110 -0.04 23.36 -1.34
N GLY A 111 0.12 22.39 -2.25
CA GLY A 111 0.83 21.14 -2.01
C GLY A 111 0.02 20.08 -1.26
N THR A 112 -1.28 20.31 -1.00
CA THR A 112 -2.12 19.36 -0.27
C THR A 112 -3.00 18.51 -1.19
N PHE A 113 -3.38 17.33 -0.71
CA PHE A 113 -4.42 16.50 -1.31
C PHE A 113 -5.31 15.88 -0.25
N SER A 114 -6.53 15.49 -0.65
CA SER A 114 -7.50 14.84 0.24
C SER A 114 -8.40 13.91 -0.55
N PHE A 115 -8.36 12.62 -0.24
CA PHE A 115 -9.29 11.61 -0.74
C PHE A 115 -10.35 11.31 0.32
N THR A 116 -11.59 11.13 -0.11
CA THR A 116 -12.64 10.59 0.76
C THR A 116 -12.96 9.17 0.34
N LYS A 117 -12.81 8.22 1.26
CA LYS A 117 -13.02 6.78 0.97
C LYS A 117 -13.97 6.13 1.94
N LYS A 118 -14.78 5.21 1.43
CA LYS A 118 -15.60 4.29 2.23
C LYS A 118 -14.95 2.92 2.11
N LEU A 119 -14.56 2.37 3.25
CA LEU A 119 -13.93 1.05 3.33
C LEU A 119 -14.87 0.08 4.07
N PRO A 120 -14.82 -1.22 3.74
CA PRO A 120 -15.51 -2.25 4.52
C PRO A 120 -14.92 -2.36 5.93
N GLU A 121 -15.54 -3.17 6.81
CA GLU A 121 -14.95 -3.48 8.11
C GLU A 121 -13.65 -4.29 7.94
N GLY A 122 -12.70 -4.05 8.84
CA GLY A 122 -11.42 -4.74 8.88
C GLY A 122 -10.21 -3.81 8.74
N ASN A 123 -9.04 -4.43 8.71
CA ASN A 123 -7.77 -3.75 8.60
C ASN A 123 -7.48 -3.39 7.13
N HIS A 124 -7.09 -2.14 6.92
CA HIS A 124 -6.69 -1.63 5.62
C HIS A 124 -5.33 -0.97 5.67
N THR A 125 -4.59 -1.09 4.57
CA THR A 125 -3.35 -0.37 4.34
C THR A 125 -3.57 0.68 3.26
N VAL A 126 -2.98 1.86 3.45
CA VAL A 126 -3.10 2.98 2.52
C VAL A 126 -1.70 3.50 2.19
N SER A 127 -1.44 3.64 0.91
CA SER A 127 -0.20 4.20 0.37
C SER A 127 -0.50 4.98 -0.91
N ALA A 128 0.49 5.72 -1.42
CA ALA A 128 0.30 6.53 -2.60
C ALA A 128 1.59 6.67 -3.42
N LYS A 129 1.42 6.99 -4.70
CA LYS A 129 2.50 7.42 -5.61
C LYS A 129 2.13 8.74 -6.26
N ALA A 130 3.13 9.54 -6.62
CA ALA A 130 2.95 10.69 -7.49
C ALA A 130 3.06 10.25 -8.96
N LYS A 131 2.28 10.88 -9.84
CA LYS A 131 2.24 10.66 -11.29
C LYS A 131 2.31 12.00 -12.01
N ASN A 132 3.29 12.18 -12.88
CA ASN A 132 3.36 13.38 -13.73
C ASN A 132 2.51 13.23 -15.01
N ASP A 133 2.47 14.29 -15.82
CA ASP A 133 1.74 14.29 -17.10
C ASP A 133 2.32 13.36 -18.18
N LYS A 134 3.53 12.83 -17.96
CA LYS A 134 4.19 11.84 -18.84
C LYS A 134 3.99 10.40 -18.33
N ASP A 135 3.05 10.20 -17.40
CA ASP A 135 2.72 8.93 -16.75
C ASP A 135 3.87 8.26 -15.98
N SER A 136 4.94 9.00 -15.67
CA SER A 136 6.02 8.54 -14.81
C SER A 136 5.55 8.55 -13.35
N LEU A 137 5.88 7.49 -12.62
CA LEU A 137 5.51 7.30 -11.22
C LEU A 137 6.71 7.50 -10.30
N SER A 138 6.46 8.05 -9.11
CA SER A 138 7.42 8.07 -8.01
C SER A 138 7.59 6.69 -7.35
N ASP A 139 8.52 6.62 -6.41
CA ASP A 139 8.53 5.58 -5.36
C ASP A 139 7.24 5.62 -4.52
N LEU A 140 7.03 4.59 -3.70
CA LEU A 140 5.87 4.50 -2.80
C LEU A 140 6.03 5.45 -1.59
N SER A 141 4.93 6.04 -1.14
CA SER A 141 4.85 6.83 0.09
C SER A 141 5.10 6.00 1.35
N ASN A 142 5.06 6.66 2.51
CA ASN A 142 4.78 5.97 3.76
C ASN A 142 3.46 5.19 3.68
N VAL A 143 3.42 4.03 4.33
CA VAL A 143 2.21 3.21 4.48
C VAL A 143 1.54 3.56 5.79
N VAL A 144 0.27 3.96 5.74
CA VAL A 144 -0.55 4.15 6.93
C VAL A 144 -1.57 3.02 7.05
N ARG A 145 -1.96 2.70 8.28
CA ARG A 145 -2.87 1.59 8.59
C ARG A 145 -4.08 2.12 9.31
N ILE A 146 -5.23 1.50 9.07
CA ILE A 146 -6.48 1.83 9.75
C ILE A 146 -7.36 0.59 9.86
N ASN A 147 -7.98 0.42 11.02
CA ASN A 147 -8.99 -0.62 11.25
C ASN A 147 -10.39 0.00 11.23
N ILE A 148 -11.26 -0.48 10.35
CA ILE A 148 -12.66 -0.05 10.30
C ILE A 148 -13.48 -0.98 11.19
N MET A 149 -13.99 -0.46 12.31
CA MET A 149 -14.79 -1.20 13.28
C MET A 149 -16.13 -0.51 13.48
N ARG A 150 -17.24 -1.10 13.06
CA ARG A 150 -18.60 -0.52 13.21
C ARG A 150 -19.48 -1.34 14.14
N THR A 151 -19.00 -2.49 14.56
CA THR A 151 -19.67 -3.36 15.52
C THR A 151 -19.35 -2.91 16.94
N LYS A 152 -20.35 -2.91 17.82
CA LYS A 152 -20.16 -2.58 19.23
C LYS A 152 -19.23 -3.59 19.92
N PRO A 153 -18.46 -3.17 20.93
CA PRO A 153 -17.64 -4.08 21.70
C PRO A 153 -18.48 -5.11 22.46
N GLU A 154 -17.93 -6.30 22.66
CA GLU A 154 -18.51 -7.28 23.57
C GLU A 154 -18.35 -6.82 25.03
N LEU A 155 -19.40 -6.99 25.83
CA LEU A 155 -19.38 -6.69 27.27
C LEU A 155 -20.20 -7.74 28.03
N THR A 156 -19.55 -8.45 28.95
CA THR A 156 -20.20 -9.35 29.90
C THR A 156 -19.85 -8.93 31.32
N VAL A 157 -20.86 -8.67 32.16
CA VAL A 157 -20.66 -8.33 33.59
C VAL A 157 -21.08 -9.52 34.44
N THR A 158 -20.13 -10.11 35.16
CA THR A 158 -20.32 -11.30 36.01
C THR A 158 -20.55 -10.96 37.47
N SER A 159 -20.08 -9.79 37.93
CA SER A 159 -20.27 -9.31 39.29
C SER A 159 -20.41 -7.78 39.32
N PRO A 160 -21.28 -7.21 40.16
CA PRO A 160 -22.33 -7.92 40.91
C PRO A 160 -23.40 -8.50 39.95
N GLN A 161 -24.15 -9.49 40.44
CA GLN A 161 -25.37 -9.92 39.77
C GLN A 161 -26.45 -8.82 39.90
N GLU A 162 -27.41 -8.83 38.98
CA GLU A 162 -28.54 -7.90 39.05
C GLU A 162 -29.35 -8.14 40.33
N GLY A 163 -29.62 -7.08 41.09
CA GLY A 163 -30.33 -7.14 42.37
C GLY A 163 -29.52 -7.73 43.53
N ALA A 164 -28.19 -7.78 43.41
CA ALA A 164 -27.34 -8.34 44.47
C ALA A 164 -27.55 -7.62 45.81
N ARG A 165 -27.64 -8.39 46.90
CA ARG A 165 -27.70 -7.87 48.27
C ARG A 165 -26.35 -8.04 48.94
N ILE A 166 -25.77 -6.94 49.39
CA ILE A 166 -24.44 -6.88 49.98
C ILE A 166 -24.63 -6.44 51.44
N VAL A 167 -24.27 -7.33 52.36
CA VAL A 167 -24.48 -7.12 53.80
C VAL A 167 -23.15 -7.17 54.52
N GLY A 168 -22.92 -6.24 55.44
CA GLY A 168 -21.79 -6.26 56.36
C GLY A 168 -21.00 -4.96 56.43
N GLU A 169 -19.89 -5.00 57.18
CA GLU A 169 -19.12 -3.80 57.51
C GLU A 169 -18.37 -3.19 56.32
N SER A 170 -18.08 -3.97 55.27
CA SER A 170 -17.42 -3.49 54.05
C SER A 170 -18.45 -2.94 53.07
N ASN A 171 -18.38 -1.64 52.79
CA ASN A 171 -19.20 -0.96 51.79
C ASN A 171 -18.62 -1.03 50.38
N THR A 172 -17.90 -2.10 50.02
CA THR A 172 -17.27 -2.21 48.69
C THR A 172 -17.72 -3.46 47.96
N VAL A 173 -17.86 -3.35 46.64
CA VAL A 173 -18.12 -4.48 45.74
C VAL A 173 -17.11 -4.50 44.62
N THR A 174 -16.62 -5.69 44.31
CA THR A 174 -15.81 -5.88 43.10
C THR A 174 -16.73 -6.08 41.90
N VAL A 175 -16.72 -5.08 41.01
CA VAL A 175 -17.32 -5.18 39.68
C VAL A 175 -16.35 -5.98 38.82
N LYS A 176 -16.83 -7.08 38.24
CA LYS A 176 -16.04 -7.98 37.39
C LYS A 176 -16.78 -8.29 36.11
N GLY A 177 -16.03 -8.51 35.05
CA GLY A 177 -16.58 -8.92 33.78
C GLY A 177 -15.50 -9.22 32.75
N LYS A 178 -15.93 -9.31 31.50
CA LYS A 178 -15.10 -9.60 30.35
C LYS A 178 -15.50 -8.71 29.16
N THR A 179 -14.50 -8.30 28.39
CA THR A 179 -14.59 -7.60 27.11
C THR A 179 -13.40 -8.03 26.23
N SER A 180 -13.12 -7.34 25.12
CA SER A 180 -11.89 -7.53 24.34
C SER A 180 -10.70 -6.81 25.01
N PRO A 181 -9.47 -7.34 24.94
CA PRO A 181 -8.30 -6.77 25.63
C PRO A 181 -7.98 -5.32 25.28
N ASP A 182 -8.27 -4.90 24.05
CA ASP A 182 -7.96 -3.56 23.54
C ASP A 182 -9.04 -2.52 23.91
N ASN A 183 -10.14 -2.94 24.54
CA ASN A 183 -11.22 -2.04 24.93
C ASN A 183 -10.91 -1.35 26.26
N ALA A 184 -11.34 -0.10 26.39
CA ALA A 184 -11.39 0.59 27.66
C ALA A 184 -12.71 0.28 28.39
N VAL A 185 -12.66 0.05 29.71
CA VAL A 185 -13.86 -0.14 30.54
C VAL A 185 -13.96 0.95 31.60
N THR A 186 -15.14 1.51 31.78
CA THR A 186 -15.45 2.42 32.89
C THR A 186 -16.57 1.88 33.76
N VAL A 187 -16.53 2.18 35.06
CA VAL A 187 -17.55 1.90 36.06
C VAL A 187 -17.96 3.22 36.71
N ASN A 188 -19.18 3.70 36.45
CA ASN A 188 -19.65 5.05 36.81
C ASN A 188 -18.59 6.12 36.49
N ASP A 189 -18.16 6.15 35.22
CA ASP A 189 -17.17 7.06 34.64
C ASP A 189 -15.74 6.96 35.20
N ARG A 190 -15.45 5.94 36.02
CA ARG A 190 -14.10 5.64 36.53
C ARG A 190 -13.47 4.49 35.76
N LEU A 191 -12.21 4.65 35.34
CA LEU A 191 -11.50 3.64 34.57
C LEU A 191 -11.30 2.34 35.37
N ALA A 192 -11.67 1.21 34.78
CA ALA A 192 -11.37 -0.13 35.26
C ALA A 192 -10.17 -0.69 34.50
N VAL A 193 -9.32 -1.47 35.18
CA VAL A 193 -8.19 -2.14 34.53
C VAL A 193 -8.71 -3.33 33.75
N VAL A 194 -8.39 -3.38 32.46
CA VAL A 194 -8.63 -4.52 31.57
C VAL A 194 -7.31 -5.28 31.42
N SER A 195 -7.36 -6.59 31.64
CA SER A 195 -6.22 -7.48 31.49
C SER A 195 -6.09 -7.99 30.05
N ASN A 196 -4.93 -8.54 29.70
CA ASN A 196 -4.67 -9.06 28.34
C ASN A 196 -5.60 -10.20 27.92
N ASP A 197 -6.29 -10.86 28.86
CA ASP A 197 -7.30 -11.89 28.58
C ASP A 197 -8.72 -11.31 28.42
N GLY A 198 -8.85 -9.98 28.47
CA GLY A 198 -10.11 -9.24 28.38
C GLY A 198 -10.89 -9.16 29.69
N SER A 199 -10.40 -9.77 30.78
CA SER A 199 -11.05 -9.65 32.08
C SER A 199 -10.84 -8.26 32.66
N PHE A 200 -11.88 -7.69 33.27
CA PHE A 200 -11.77 -6.41 33.97
C PHE A 200 -12.27 -6.53 35.40
N SER A 201 -11.69 -5.71 36.28
CA SER A 201 -12.05 -5.64 37.68
C SER A 201 -11.97 -4.22 38.21
N TYR A 202 -12.95 -3.83 39.01
CA TYR A 202 -12.99 -2.52 39.66
C TYR A 202 -13.61 -2.62 41.06
N SER A 203 -12.97 -2.00 42.06
CA SER A 203 -13.54 -1.93 43.41
C SER A 203 -14.43 -0.69 43.53
N TYR A 204 -15.74 -0.89 43.62
CA TYR A 204 -16.73 0.17 43.70
C TYR A 204 -17.21 0.35 45.15
N SER A 205 -17.25 1.60 45.62
CA SER A 205 -17.77 1.95 46.95
C SER A 205 -19.28 2.17 46.88
N LEU A 206 -20.02 1.44 47.68
CA LEU A 206 -21.47 1.47 47.81
C LEU A 206 -21.90 2.51 48.86
N SER A 207 -23.06 3.11 48.61
CA SER A 207 -23.84 3.86 49.60
C SER A 207 -24.87 2.96 50.25
N GLU A 208 -25.28 3.24 51.48
CA GLU A 208 -26.38 2.52 52.15
C GLU A 208 -27.65 2.57 51.28
N GLY A 209 -28.34 1.43 51.15
CA GLY A 209 -29.52 1.30 50.29
C GLY A 209 -29.19 0.90 48.85
N GLU A 210 -29.98 1.37 47.89
CA GLU A 210 -29.84 0.99 46.47
C GLU A 210 -28.69 1.74 45.77
N ASN A 211 -27.90 1.00 45.01
CA ASN A 211 -26.80 1.48 44.20
C ASN A 211 -27.00 1.06 42.75
N THR A 212 -26.86 2.01 41.82
CA THR A 212 -26.82 1.76 40.38
C THR A 212 -25.38 1.86 39.89
N ILE A 213 -24.90 0.77 39.29
CA ILE A 213 -23.54 0.66 38.77
C ILE A 213 -23.65 0.55 37.26
N ARG A 214 -23.19 1.57 36.53
CA ARG A 214 -23.12 1.60 35.07
C ARG A 214 -21.72 1.21 34.63
N ILE A 215 -21.63 0.19 33.78
CA ILE A 215 -20.39 -0.32 33.21
C ILE A 215 -20.44 -0.02 31.71
N VAL A 216 -19.38 0.57 31.15
CA VAL A 216 -19.29 0.89 29.72
C VAL A 216 -17.97 0.35 29.18
N ALA A 217 -18.04 -0.49 28.16
CA ALA A 217 -16.89 -0.85 27.32
C ALA A 217 -16.85 0.07 26.10
N THR A 218 -15.67 0.57 25.77
CA THR A 218 -15.41 1.40 24.57
C THR A 218 -14.27 0.77 23.78
N ASP A 219 -14.47 0.52 22.49
CA ASP A 219 -13.43 -0.03 21.62
C ASP A 219 -12.47 1.06 21.08
N PRO A 220 -11.36 0.70 20.41
CA PRO A 220 -10.42 1.67 19.83
C PRO A 220 -11.03 2.60 18.78
N ALA A 221 -12.13 2.19 18.13
CA ALA A 221 -12.86 2.99 17.16
C ALA A 221 -13.89 3.95 17.79
N GLY A 222 -14.09 3.87 19.10
CA GLY A 222 -15.05 4.67 19.86
C GLY A 222 -16.47 4.09 19.92
N ASN A 223 -16.71 2.85 19.46
CA ASN A 223 -18.00 2.19 19.68
C ASN A 223 -18.16 1.82 21.15
N GLN A 224 -19.39 1.87 21.64
CA GLN A 224 -19.70 1.61 23.05
C GLN A 224 -20.78 0.55 23.25
N GLU A 225 -20.59 -0.26 24.28
CA GLU A 225 -21.62 -1.11 24.86
C GLU A 225 -21.68 -0.88 26.37
N SER A 226 -22.88 -0.91 26.94
CA SER A 226 -23.08 -0.60 28.35
C SER A 226 -24.01 -1.58 29.04
N ALA A 227 -23.70 -1.88 30.30
CA ALA A 227 -24.52 -2.69 31.18
C ALA A 227 -24.77 -1.93 32.48
N GLU A 228 -25.97 -2.08 33.03
CA GLU A 228 -26.29 -1.60 34.37
C GLU A 228 -26.44 -2.76 35.34
N ARG A 229 -26.02 -2.54 36.58
CA ARG A 229 -26.22 -3.46 37.70
C ARG A 229 -26.79 -2.71 38.89
N ARG A 230 -27.91 -3.21 39.42
CA ARG A 230 -28.45 -2.73 40.70
C ARG A 230 -27.97 -3.61 41.84
N ALA A 231 -27.53 -3.00 42.93
CA ALA A 231 -27.16 -3.70 44.15
C ALA A 231 -27.69 -2.94 45.37
N THR A 232 -28.16 -3.67 46.38
CA THR A 232 -28.58 -3.08 47.67
C THR A 232 -27.50 -3.36 48.70
N TYR A 233 -27.00 -2.32 49.36
CA TYR A 233 -26.06 -2.43 50.46
C TYR A 233 -26.76 -2.14 51.80
N SER A 234 -26.51 -2.96 52.80
CA SER A 234 -26.91 -2.69 54.18
C SER A 234 -25.82 -3.10 55.17
N LYS A 235 -25.55 -2.25 56.15
CA LYS A 235 -24.53 -2.53 57.17
C LYS A 235 -24.86 -3.68 58.11
#